data_AF-A0A7Y9JEB9-F1
#
_entry.id   AF-A0A7Y9JEB9-F1
#
_cell.length_a   1.000
_cell.length_b   1.000
_cell.length_c   1.000
_cell.angle_alpha   90.00
_cell.angle_beta   90.00
_cell.angle_gamma   90.00
#
_symmetry.space_group_name_H-M   'P 1'
#
loop_
_entity.id
_entity.type
_entity.pdbx_description
1 polymer ?
#
loop_
_entity_poly.entity_id
_entity_poly.type
_entity_poly.pdbx_seq_one_letter_code
_entity_poly.pdbx_strand_id
1 'polypeptide(L)'
;MTNEQIAWDRWLTGLPAQQRTAATGLRDRFARLGAPGPGEWARSEVSEDIPQMARFLLLRRLWDEAVNGWGDPGAVENIPAAARLLTAGANRDDIVLAMRTAAFEAVFATLLAIDEGGPITADDQPLPGWRLHETDSTAQDTGRRLGGLHESLRETAPSERDAQDL
;
A
#
# COMPACT_ATOMS: atom_id res chain seq x y z
N MET A 1 16.80 10.02 22.79
CA MET A 1 16.75 9.10 21.64
C MET A 1 15.60 8.14 21.88
N THR A 2 14.76 7.88 20.87
CA THR A 2 13.69 6.89 20.98
C THR A 2 14.26 5.47 20.91
N ASN A 3 13.51 4.47 21.39
CA ASN A 3 13.92 3.06 21.28
C ASN A 3 14.14 2.64 19.82
N GLU A 4 13.33 3.17 18.90
CA GLU A 4 13.45 2.96 17.45
C GLU A 4 14.77 3.50 16.89
N GLN A 5 15.17 4.72 17.28
CA GLN A 5 16.44 5.31 16.86
C GLN A 5 17.63 4.44 17.31
N ILE A 6 17.59 3.95 18.55
CA ILE A 6 18.63 3.08 19.11
C ILE A 6 18.69 1.73 18.35
N ALA A 7 17.54 1.14 18.04
CA ALA A 7 17.47 -0.10 17.29
C ALA A 7 18.00 0.07 15.85
N TRP A 8 17.63 1.17 15.19
CA TRP A 8 18.11 1.54 13.87
C TRP A 8 19.62 1.73 13.82
N ASP A 9 20.19 2.53 14.73
CA ASP A 9 21.63 2.82 14.76
C ASP A 9 22.43 1.54 15.03
N ARG A 10 21.94 0.67 15.93
CA ARG A 10 22.56 -0.64 16.20
C ARG A 10 22.55 -1.52 14.97
N TRP A 11 21.41 -1.63 14.28
CA TRP A 11 21.30 -2.43 13.06
C TRP A 11 22.22 -1.89 11.94
N LEU A 12 22.21 -0.57 11.71
CA LEU A 12 23.09 0.06 10.71
C LEU A 12 24.56 -0.24 10.97
N THR A 13 25.00 -0.21 12.22
CA THR A 13 26.42 -0.42 12.57
C THR A 13 26.91 -1.81 12.15
N GLY A 14 26.02 -2.81 12.09
CA GLY A 14 26.32 -4.17 11.66
C GLY A 14 26.38 -4.38 10.14
N LEU A 15 26.02 -3.39 9.33
CA LEU A 15 25.96 -3.53 7.87
C LEU A 15 27.26 -3.12 7.16
N PRO A 16 27.57 -3.72 5.99
CA PRO A 16 28.56 -3.20 5.07
C PRO A 16 28.31 -1.75 4.68
N ALA A 17 29.37 -0.99 4.39
CA ALA A 17 29.27 0.45 4.12
C ALA A 17 28.27 0.81 3.01
N GLN A 18 28.24 0.04 1.92
CA GLN A 18 27.31 0.25 0.82
C GLN A 18 25.85 0.05 1.24
N GLN A 19 25.57 -1.00 2.03
CA GLN A 19 24.22 -1.27 2.55
C GLN A 19 23.78 -0.20 3.56
N ARG A 20 24.69 0.36 4.36
CA ARG A 20 24.37 1.50 5.25
C ARG A 20 23.92 2.73 4.48
N THR A 21 24.62 3.06 3.40
CA THR A 21 24.24 4.18 2.53
C THR A 21 22.90 3.93 1.88
N ALA A 22 22.66 2.73 1.36
CA ALA A 22 21.38 2.35 0.74
C ALA A 22 20.23 2.43 1.75
N ALA A 23 20.39 1.83 2.94
CA ALA A 23 19.40 1.84 4.01
C ALA A 23 19.04 3.26 4.47
N THR A 24 20.05 4.12 4.66
CA THR A 24 19.83 5.52 5.04
C THR A 24 19.07 6.27 3.96
N GLY A 25 19.46 6.09 2.69
CA GLY A 25 18.77 6.69 1.56
C GLY A 25 17.31 6.24 1.41
N LEU A 26 17.03 4.96 1.66
CA LEU A 26 15.67 4.41 1.68
C LEU A 26 14.83 5.00 2.81
N ARG A 27 15.35 5.00 4.05
CA ARG A 27 14.66 5.56 5.21
C ARG A 27 14.28 7.02 4.96
N ASP A 28 15.22 7.81 4.44
CA ASP A 28 14.98 9.23 4.19
C ASP A 28 13.96 9.44 3.06
N ARG A 29 13.89 8.54 2.07
CA ARG A 29 12.83 8.55 1.05
C ARG A 29 11.46 8.24 1.66
N PHE A 30 11.34 7.16 2.43
CA PHE A 30 10.09 6.81 3.12
C PHE A 30 9.62 7.93 4.05
N ALA A 31 10.52 8.55 4.80
CA ALA A 31 10.21 9.69 5.66
C ALA A 31 9.67 10.89 4.87
N ARG A 32 10.28 11.23 3.72
CA ARG A 32 9.77 12.29 2.83
C ARG A 32 8.40 11.98 2.24
N LEU A 33 8.09 10.71 2.05
CA LEU A 33 6.79 10.25 1.55
C LEU A 33 5.74 10.09 2.67
N GLY A 34 6.10 10.36 3.93
CA GLY A 34 5.19 10.24 5.06
C GLY A 34 4.80 8.79 5.38
N ALA A 35 5.71 7.83 5.16
CA ALA A 35 5.51 6.46 5.61
C ALA A 35 5.54 6.39 7.14
N PRO A 36 4.67 5.60 7.79
CA PRO A 36 4.88 5.23 9.18
C PRO A 36 6.14 4.36 9.30
N GLY A 37 6.86 4.48 10.41
CA GLY A 37 8.10 3.71 10.65
C GLY A 37 9.09 3.67 9.47
N PRO A 38 9.58 4.80 8.91
CA PRO A 38 10.46 4.80 7.72
C PRO A 38 11.70 3.90 7.83
N GLY A 39 12.20 3.71 9.06
CA GLY A 39 13.33 2.81 9.34
C GLY A 39 12.98 1.34 9.20
N GLU A 40 11.75 0.94 9.52
CA GLU A 40 11.29 -0.45 9.40
C GLU A 40 11.13 -0.85 7.93
N TRP A 41 10.49 0.02 7.12
CA TRP A 41 10.38 -0.15 5.67
C TRP A 41 11.75 -0.26 5.00
N ALA A 42 12.68 0.65 5.32
CA ALA A 42 14.02 0.63 4.78
C ALA A 42 14.83 -0.60 5.22
N ARG A 43 14.67 -1.02 6.47
CA ARG A 43 15.33 -2.20 7.02
C ARG A 43 14.87 -3.48 6.33
N SER A 44 13.56 -3.62 6.13
CA SER A 44 12.98 -4.79 5.45
C SER A 44 13.48 -4.88 4.01
N GLU A 45 13.48 -3.77 3.26
CA GLU A 45 13.99 -3.78 1.88
C GLU A 45 15.46 -4.23 1.80
N VAL A 46 16.31 -3.72 2.69
CA VAL A 46 17.75 -4.06 2.69
C VAL A 46 18.02 -5.48 3.21
N SER A 47 17.22 -5.97 4.16
CA SER A 47 17.47 -7.26 4.83
C SER A 47 16.81 -8.44 4.12
N GLU A 48 15.68 -8.21 3.44
CA GLU A 48 14.82 -9.26 2.87
C GLU A 48 14.75 -9.20 1.35
N ASP A 49 15.37 -8.19 0.71
CA ASP A 49 15.34 -7.95 -0.74
C ASP A 49 13.91 -7.85 -1.31
N ILE A 50 13.02 -7.27 -0.50
CA ILE A 50 11.64 -6.98 -0.88
C ILE A 50 11.58 -5.55 -1.45
N PRO A 51 10.95 -5.31 -2.61
CA PRO A 51 10.82 -3.98 -3.21
C PRO A 51 9.81 -3.10 -2.45
N GLN A 52 10.15 -2.74 -1.21
CA GLN A 52 9.27 -2.03 -0.28
C GLN A 52 8.91 -0.64 -0.78
N MET A 53 9.83 0.07 -1.42
CA MET A 53 9.55 1.38 -2.01
C MET A 53 8.45 1.27 -3.08
N ALA A 54 8.52 0.28 -3.95
CA ALA A 54 7.51 0.04 -4.97
C ALA A 54 6.17 -0.36 -4.35
N ARG A 55 6.19 -1.26 -3.34
CA ARG A 55 5.00 -1.63 -2.55
C ARG A 55 4.32 -0.40 -1.96
N PHE A 56 5.07 0.43 -1.24
CA PHE A 56 4.55 1.63 -0.58
C PHE A 56 3.93 2.61 -1.58
N LEU A 57 4.61 2.88 -2.70
CA LEU A 57 4.12 3.81 -3.73
C LEU A 57 2.83 3.32 -4.38
N LEU A 58 2.73 2.01 -4.68
CA LEU A 58 1.51 1.41 -5.21
C LEU A 58 0.35 1.56 -4.22
N LEU A 59 0.56 1.16 -2.97
CA LEU A 59 -0.50 1.19 -1.96
C LEU A 59 -0.93 2.61 -1.62
N ARG A 60 0.01 3.57 -1.54
CA ARG A 60 -0.29 4.98 -1.33
C ARG A 60 -1.16 5.53 -2.46
N ARG A 61 -0.84 5.18 -3.70
CA ARG A 61 -1.65 5.58 -4.85
C ARG A 61 -3.07 4.99 -4.81
N LEU A 62 -3.21 3.73 -4.41
CA LEU A 62 -4.53 3.09 -4.28
C LEU A 62 -5.37 3.76 -3.17
N TRP A 63 -4.75 4.14 -2.06
CA TRP A 63 -5.40 4.94 -1.03
C TRP A 63 -5.87 6.28 -1.58
N ASP A 64 -5.00 7.03 -2.24
CA ASP A 64 -5.33 8.37 -2.72
C ASP A 64 -6.41 8.33 -3.81
N GLU A 65 -6.28 7.44 -4.80
CA GLU A 65 -7.14 7.43 -5.99
C GLU A 65 -8.40 6.55 -5.83
N ALA A 66 -8.27 5.33 -5.30
CA ALA A 66 -9.38 4.37 -5.29
C ALA A 66 -10.22 4.46 -4.01
N VAL A 67 -9.60 4.73 -2.86
CA VAL A 67 -10.29 4.81 -1.58
C VAL A 67 -10.70 6.26 -1.27
N ASN A 68 -9.75 7.17 -1.10
CA ASN A 68 -10.00 8.53 -0.64
C ASN A 68 -10.62 9.44 -1.69
N GLY A 69 -10.45 9.13 -2.98
CA GLY A 69 -11.07 9.87 -4.10
C GLY A 69 -12.60 9.98 -4.00
N TRP A 70 -13.27 9.10 -3.25
CA TRP A 70 -14.71 9.21 -2.98
C TRP A 70 -15.10 10.42 -2.13
N GLY A 71 -14.16 11.00 -1.39
CA GLY A 71 -14.37 12.23 -0.63
C GLY A 71 -14.40 13.49 -1.50
N ASP A 72 -13.85 13.42 -2.72
CA ASP A 72 -13.65 14.58 -3.58
C ASP A 72 -14.98 15.24 -3.97
N PRO A 73 -14.99 16.56 -4.22
CA PRO A 73 -16.17 17.26 -4.70
C PRO A 73 -16.67 16.64 -6.01
N GLY A 74 -17.94 16.25 -6.04
CA GLY A 74 -18.58 15.66 -7.22
C GLY A 74 -18.44 14.14 -7.33
N ALA A 75 -17.57 13.49 -6.55
CA ALA A 75 -17.35 12.04 -6.66
C ALA A 75 -18.64 11.25 -6.39
N VAL A 76 -19.32 11.56 -5.29
CA VAL A 76 -20.60 10.91 -4.93
C VAL A 76 -21.79 11.50 -5.68
N GLU A 77 -21.77 12.80 -5.97
CA GLU A 77 -22.86 13.48 -6.68
C GLU A 77 -23.03 12.99 -8.12
N ASN A 78 -21.93 12.56 -8.75
CA ASN A 78 -21.96 12.03 -10.11
C ASN A 78 -22.47 10.57 -10.18
N ILE A 79 -22.64 9.89 -9.04
CA ILE A 79 -23.21 8.54 -8.99
C ILE A 79 -24.74 8.65 -8.89
N PRO A 80 -25.52 8.17 -9.88
CA PRO A 80 -26.98 8.39 -9.90
C PRO A 80 -27.71 7.87 -8.66
N ALA A 81 -27.25 6.76 -8.07
CA ALA A 81 -27.84 6.22 -6.85
C ALA A 81 -27.56 7.12 -5.63
N ALA A 82 -26.32 7.59 -5.46
CA ALA A 82 -25.95 8.49 -4.38
C ALA A 82 -26.60 9.87 -4.54
N ALA A 83 -26.70 10.41 -5.76
CA ALA A 83 -27.42 11.65 -6.03
C ALA A 83 -28.90 11.61 -5.58
N ARG A 84 -29.57 10.47 -5.78
CA ARG A 84 -30.94 10.26 -5.27
C ARG A 84 -30.99 10.24 -3.74
N LEU A 85 -30.02 9.59 -3.09
CA LEU A 85 -29.91 9.58 -1.62
C LEU A 85 -29.70 11.00 -1.07
N LEU A 86 -28.81 11.77 -1.67
CA LEU A 86 -28.57 13.17 -1.30
C LEU A 86 -29.84 14.02 -1.47
N THR A 87 -30.55 13.86 -2.58
CA THR A 87 -31.83 14.56 -2.83
C THR A 87 -32.90 14.15 -1.81
N ALA A 88 -32.87 12.92 -1.33
CA ALA A 88 -33.74 12.43 -0.26
C ALA A 88 -33.33 12.89 1.15
N GLY A 89 -32.26 13.67 1.28
CA GLY A 89 -31.80 14.25 2.55
C GLY A 89 -30.81 13.37 3.33
N ALA A 90 -30.22 12.34 2.71
CA ALA A 90 -29.15 11.59 3.34
C ALA A 90 -27.91 12.47 3.57
N ASN A 91 -27.17 12.20 4.66
CA ASN A 91 -25.92 12.88 4.94
C ASN A 91 -24.85 12.45 3.91
N ARG A 92 -24.19 13.43 3.30
CA ARG A 92 -23.11 13.18 2.33
C ARG A 92 -21.96 12.39 2.95
N ASP A 93 -21.58 12.71 4.18
CA ASP A 93 -20.41 12.11 4.83
C ASP A 93 -20.63 10.60 5.07
N ASP A 94 -21.85 10.19 5.39
CA ASP A 94 -22.22 8.77 5.54
C ASP A 94 -22.14 8.03 4.20
N ILE A 95 -22.56 8.67 3.10
CA ILE A 95 -22.46 8.09 1.76
C ILE A 95 -21.00 7.94 1.35
N VAL A 96 -20.18 8.97 1.58
CA VAL A 96 -18.73 8.93 1.30
C VAL A 96 -18.10 7.81 2.10
N LEU A 97 -18.39 7.70 3.40
CA LEU A 97 -17.86 6.64 4.26
C LEU A 97 -18.20 5.25 3.73
N ALA A 98 -19.47 5.02 3.35
CA ALA A 98 -19.91 3.75 2.79
C ALA A 98 -19.18 3.41 1.47
N MET A 99 -19.00 4.39 0.58
CA MET A 99 -18.29 4.20 -0.69
C MET A 99 -16.79 3.92 -0.48
N ARG A 100 -16.14 4.66 0.43
CA ARG A 100 -14.74 4.42 0.83
C ARG A 100 -14.56 3.02 1.39
N THR A 101 -15.48 2.56 2.24
CA THR A 101 -15.46 1.20 2.82
C THR A 101 -15.58 0.14 1.72
N ALA A 102 -16.55 0.29 0.82
CA ALA A 102 -16.71 -0.64 -0.30
C ALA A 102 -15.47 -0.66 -1.22
N ALA A 103 -14.88 0.50 -1.48
CA ALA A 103 -13.66 0.61 -2.28
C ALA A 103 -12.45 -0.03 -1.60
N PHE A 104 -12.26 0.21 -0.29
CA PHE A 104 -11.20 -0.40 0.50
C PHE A 104 -11.29 -1.92 0.47
N GLU A 105 -12.47 -2.49 0.72
CA GLU A 105 -12.70 -3.94 0.69
C GLU A 105 -12.44 -4.53 -0.72
N ALA A 106 -12.88 -3.83 -1.77
CA ALA A 106 -12.62 -4.25 -3.15
C ALA A 106 -11.12 -4.21 -3.50
N VAL A 107 -10.39 -3.18 -3.06
CA VAL A 107 -8.94 -3.07 -3.21
C VAL A 107 -8.25 -4.19 -2.44
N PHE A 108 -8.62 -4.41 -1.17
CA PHE A 108 -8.05 -5.47 -0.34
C PHE A 108 -8.22 -6.85 -0.99
N ALA A 109 -9.43 -7.20 -1.42
CA ALA A 109 -9.70 -8.47 -2.10
C ALA A 109 -8.90 -8.63 -3.39
N THR A 110 -8.72 -7.54 -4.16
CA THR A 110 -7.90 -7.53 -5.38
C THR A 110 -6.42 -7.76 -5.05
N LEU A 111 -5.89 -7.07 -4.04
CA LEU A 111 -4.50 -7.24 -3.61
C LEU A 111 -4.22 -8.63 -3.07
N LEU A 112 -5.17 -9.22 -2.32
CA LEU A 112 -5.07 -10.59 -1.86
C LEU A 112 -4.98 -11.57 -3.04
N ALA A 113 -5.85 -11.42 -4.04
CA ALA A 113 -5.79 -12.23 -5.25
C ALA A 113 -4.47 -12.07 -6.03
N ILE A 114 -3.89 -10.85 -6.05
CA ILE A 114 -2.55 -10.58 -6.60
C ILE A 114 -1.47 -11.33 -5.83
N ASP A 115 -1.52 -11.31 -4.50
CA ASP A 115 -0.53 -11.96 -3.66
C ASP A 115 -0.58 -13.49 -3.78
N GLU A 116 -1.76 -14.07 -3.96
CA GLU A 116 -1.96 -15.51 -4.17
C GLU A 116 -1.50 -15.96 -5.56
N GLY A 117 -1.67 -15.13 -6.59
CA GLY A 117 -1.02 -15.31 -7.89
C GLY A 117 -1.55 -16.48 -8.74
N GLY A 118 -2.75 -16.99 -8.46
CA GLY A 118 -3.39 -18.03 -9.26
C GLY A 118 -4.45 -18.82 -8.50
N PRO A 119 -5.30 -19.57 -9.19
CA PRO A 119 -6.37 -20.32 -8.56
C PRO A 119 -5.82 -21.50 -7.74
N ILE A 120 -6.34 -21.67 -6.52
CA ILE A 120 -6.22 -22.91 -5.77
C ILE A 120 -7.24 -23.90 -6.35
N THR A 121 -6.91 -24.60 -7.44
CA THR A 121 -7.84 -25.58 -8.03
C THR A 121 -7.76 -26.92 -7.31
N ALA A 122 -8.91 -27.58 -7.17
CA ALA A 122 -9.01 -28.96 -6.68
C ALA A 122 -8.69 -30.02 -7.75
N ASP A 123 -8.66 -29.63 -9.03
CA ASP A 123 -8.34 -30.52 -10.15
C ASP A 123 -6.83 -30.55 -10.43
N ASP A 124 -6.31 -31.76 -10.69
CA ASP A 124 -4.89 -32.08 -10.93
C ASP A 124 -4.30 -31.48 -12.23
N GLN A 125 -5.02 -30.59 -12.92
CA GLN A 125 -4.49 -29.93 -14.13
C GLN A 125 -3.83 -28.60 -13.79
N PRO A 126 -2.54 -28.40 -14.15
CA PRO A 126 -1.84 -27.16 -13.87
C PRO A 126 -2.43 -26.01 -14.69
N LEU A 127 -2.91 -24.97 -14.01
CA LEU A 127 -3.31 -23.70 -14.61
C LEU A 127 -2.17 -22.68 -14.57
N PRO A 128 -2.16 -21.69 -15.47
CA PRO A 128 -1.20 -20.59 -15.40
C PRO A 128 -1.36 -19.78 -14.12
N GLY A 129 -0.24 -19.49 -13.45
CA GLY A 129 -0.16 -18.50 -12.37
C GLY A 129 0.43 -17.18 -12.87
N TRP A 130 0.44 -16.17 -12.00
CA TRP A 130 0.97 -14.83 -12.28
C TRP A 130 1.48 -14.18 -10.99
N ARG A 131 2.34 -13.17 -11.14
CA ARG A 131 2.90 -12.37 -10.03
C ARG A 131 3.17 -10.96 -10.50
N LEU A 132 3.23 -10.02 -9.56
CA LEU A 132 3.64 -8.65 -9.82
C LEU A 132 5.14 -8.49 -9.55
N HIS A 133 5.86 -7.87 -10.50
CA HIS A 133 7.29 -7.62 -10.41
C HIS A 133 7.59 -6.12 -10.45
N GLU A 134 8.65 -5.70 -9.76
CA GLU A 134 9.13 -4.33 -9.79
C GLU A 134 9.89 -4.05 -11.09
N THR A 135 9.63 -2.89 -11.69
CA THR A 135 10.45 -2.37 -12.77
C THR A 135 11.36 -1.23 -12.31
N ASP A 136 12.54 -1.10 -12.91
CA ASP A 136 13.42 0.05 -12.70
C ASP A 136 12.93 1.32 -13.42
N SER A 137 13.69 2.41 -13.31
CA SER A 137 13.37 3.70 -13.95
C SER A 137 13.36 3.67 -15.48
N THR A 138 13.84 2.59 -16.10
CA THR A 138 13.83 2.36 -17.55
C THR A 138 12.77 1.34 -17.98
N ALA A 139 11.86 1.00 -17.07
CA ALA A 139 10.81 -0.01 -17.23
C ALA A 139 11.33 -1.44 -17.48
N GLN A 140 12.58 -1.74 -17.07
CA GLN A 140 13.10 -3.10 -17.10
C GLN A 140 12.69 -3.85 -15.84
N ASP A 141 12.30 -5.12 -15.99
CA ASP A 141 12.01 -6.00 -14.86
C ASP A 141 13.29 -6.19 -14.02
N THR A 142 13.19 -5.93 -12.72
CA THR A 142 14.28 -6.13 -11.75
C THR A 142 14.36 -7.59 -11.27
N GLY A 143 13.33 -8.40 -11.53
CA GLY A 143 13.14 -9.74 -10.98
C GLY A 143 12.64 -9.75 -9.54
N ARG A 144 12.48 -8.58 -8.90
CA ARG A 144 12.01 -8.47 -7.51
C ARG A 144 10.49 -8.55 -7.46
N ARG A 145 9.97 -9.59 -6.79
CA ARG A 145 8.52 -9.79 -6.63
C ARG A 145 7.93 -8.75 -5.68
N LEU A 146 6.88 -8.07 -6.12
CA LEU A 146 5.95 -7.36 -5.24
C LEU A 146 4.95 -8.39 -4.69
N GLY A 147 5.02 -8.67 -3.39
CA GLY A 147 4.03 -9.47 -2.67
C GLY A 147 3.63 -8.79 -1.35
N GLY A 148 2.80 -9.42 -0.53
CA GLY A 148 2.37 -8.90 0.78
C GLY A 148 1.64 -7.55 0.67
N LEU A 149 1.00 -7.28 -0.46
CA LEU A 149 0.31 -6.03 -0.73
C LEU A 149 -0.90 -5.86 0.18
N HIS A 150 -1.69 -6.92 0.37
CA HIS A 150 -2.90 -6.86 1.21
C HIS A 150 -2.56 -6.64 2.69
N GLU A 151 -1.46 -7.24 3.18
CA GLU A 151 -1.00 -7.10 4.57
C GLU A 151 -0.59 -5.66 4.89
N SER A 152 0.07 -4.99 3.95
CA SER A 152 0.54 -3.62 4.11
C SER A 152 -0.51 -2.55 3.79
N LEU A 153 -1.68 -2.91 3.23
CA LEU A 153 -2.64 -1.93 2.75
C LEU A 153 -3.03 -0.94 3.86
N ARG A 154 -3.46 -1.42 5.03
CA ARG A 154 -3.91 -0.54 6.13
C ARG A 154 -2.78 0.30 6.71
N GLU A 155 -1.57 -0.26 6.82
CA GLU A 155 -0.40 0.48 7.34
C GLU A 155 -0.02 1.67 6.44
N THR A 156 -0.25 1.58 5.14
CA THR A 156 0.14 2.64 4.20
C THR A 156 -0.89 3.77 4.04
N ALA A 157 -1.95 3.76 4.86
CA ALA A 157 -2.97 4.81 4.86
C ALA A 157 -2.34 6.21 4.99
N PRO A 158 -2.84 7.23 4.27
CA PRO A 158 -2.27 8.57 4.32
C PRO A 158 -2.37 9.25 5.70
N SER A 159 -3.38 8.89 6.48
CA SER A 159 -3.59 9.37 7.84
C SER A 159 -4.15 8.28 8.75
N GLU A 160 -3.95 8.41 10.07
CA GLU A 160 -4.55 7.49 11.05
C GLU A 160 -6.09 7.50 11.00
N ARG A 161 -6.68 8.65 10.66
CA ARG A 161 -8.13 8.77 10.50
C ARG A 161 -8.63 7.91 9.33
N ASP A 162 -7.92 7.92 8.21
CA ASP A 162 -8.30 7.12 7.04
C ASP A 162 -8.28 5.62 7.34
N ALA A 163 -7.38 5.16 8.20
CA ALA A 163 -7.28 3.78 8.62
C ALA A 163 -8.27 3.38 9.74
N GLN A 164 -8.75 4.34 10.55
CA GLN A 164 -9.68 4.10 11.66
C GLN A 164 -11.14 4.09 11.20
N ASP A 165 -11.46 4.90 10.19
CA ASP A 165 -12.81 5.04 9.66
C ASP A 165 -13.23 3.83 8.78
N LEU A 166 -12.30 2.93 8.44
CA LEU A 166 -12.45 1.77 7.55
C LEU A 166 -11.88 0.51 8.20
#